data_AF-A0A2V7WPK8-F1
#
_entry.id   AF-A0A2V7WPK8-F1
#
_cell.length_a   1.000
_cell.length_b   1.000
_cell.length_c   1.000
_cell.angle_alpha   90.00
_cell.angle_beta   90.00
_cell.angle_gamma   90.00
#
_symmetry.space_group_name_H-M   'P 1'
#
loop_
_entity.id
_entity.type
_entity.pdbx_description
1 polymer ?
#
loop_
_entity_poly.entity_id
_entity_poly.type
_entity_poly.pdbx_seq_one_letter_code
_entity_poly.pdbx_strand_id
1 'polypeptide(L)'
;MNVDYPNLENDLISGAFADLLKEELELGFRQIHRSGERLPLASHYASQIAEIINRAAPAPLESELAYNLYQEILGAVEKARATVLAEG
;
A
#
# COMPACT_ATOMS: atom_id res chain seq x y z
N MET A 1 -5.22 2.09 8.83
CA MET A 1 -5.06 3.31 8.00
C MET A 1 -6.40 3.89 7.52
N ASN A 2 -6.65 5.18 7.79
CA ASN A 2 -7.70 5.99 7.15
C ASN A 2 -7.04 6.88 6.09
N VAL A 3 -7.61 6.96 4.88
CA VAL A 3 -7.07 7.78 3.79
C VAL A 3 -7.68 9.19 3.85
N ASP A 4 -6.83 10.21 3.93
CA ASP A 4 -7.24 11.62 3.88
C ASP A 4 -7.37 12.07 2.41
N TYR A 5 -8.50 11.76 1.77
CA TYR A 5 -8.71 12.06 0.34
C TYR A 5 -8.46 13.52 -0.04
N PRO A 6 -8.88 14.54 0.75
CA PRO A 6 -8.51 15.93 0.50
C PRO A 6 -7.00 16.21 0.42
N ASN A 7 -6.17 15.46 1.16
CA ASN A 7 -4.72 15.64 1.20
C ASN A 7 -3.94 14.55 0.44
N LEU A 8 -4.64 13.58 -0.16
CA LEU A 8 -4.03 12.39 -0.75
C LEU A 8 -2.93 12.72 -1.77
N GLU A 9 -3.15 13.69 -2.65
CA GLU A 9 -2.13 14.08 -3.64
C GLU A 9 -0.84 14.58 -2.98
N ASN A 10 -0.95 15.37 -1.91
CA ASN A 10 0.20 15.85 -1.15
C ASN A 10 0.90 14.70 -0.40
N ASP A 11 0.13 13.76 0.14
CA ASP A 11 0.66 12.58 0.85
C ASP A 11 1.41 11.64 -0.10
N LEU A 12 0.97 11.54 -1.36
CA LEU A 12 1.67 10.79 -2.40
C LEU A 12 2.95 11.50 -2.83
N ILE A 13 2.91 12.82 -3.05
CA ILE A 13 4.10 13.61 -3.43
C ILE A 13 5.17 13.58 -2.34
N SER A 14 4.76 13.65 -1.07
CA SER A 14 5.68 13.63 0.07
C SER A 14 6.19 12.23 0.43
N GLY A 15 5.56 11.17 -0.09
CA GLY A 15 5.83 9.78 0.26
C GLY A 15 5.24 9.35 1.62
N ALA A 16 4.56 10.26 2.33
CA ALA A 16 3.97 9.98 3.64
C ALA A 16 2.94 8.86 3.58
N PHE A 17 2.18 8.79 2.49
CA PHE A 17 1.21 7.71 2.26
C PHE A 17 1.91 6.33 2.24
N ALA A 18 2.99 6.20 1.47
CA ALA A 18 3.70 4.93 1.33
C ALA A 18 4.40 4.50 2.62
N ASP A 19 4.94 5.43 3.40
CA ASP A 19 5.58 5.12 4.68
C ASP A 19 4.56 4.57 5.70
N LEU A 20 3.41 5.25 5.85
CA LEU A 20 2.33 4.78 6.72
C LEU A 20 1.78 3.42 6.28
N LEU A 21 1.56 3.26 4.97
CA LEU A 21 1.07 1.99 4.43
C LEU A 21 2.09 0.86 4.66
N LYS A 22 3.38 1.12 4.45
CA LYS A 22 4.44 0.14 4.66
C LYS A 22 4.46 -0.35 6.11
N GLU A 23 4.36 0.53 7.09
CA GLU A 23 4.34 0.15 8.51
C GLU A 23 3.19 -0.81 8.85
N GLU A 24 1.99 -0.51 8.36
CA GLU A 24 0.80 -1.36 8.52
C GLU A 24 0.97 -2.71 7.80
N LEU A 25 1.53 -2.69 6.60
CA LEU A 25 1.79 -3.89 5.80
C LEU A 25 2.82 -4.80 6.46
N GLU A 26 3.89 -4.26 7.03
CA GLU A 26 4.89 -5.06 7.73
C GLU A 26 4.28 -5.84 8.90
N LEU A 27 3.34 -5.24 9.65
CA LEU A 27 2.65 -5.94 10.73
C LEU A 27 1.85 -7.14 10.21
N GLY A 28 1.05 -6.95 9.16
CA GLY A 28 0.28 -8.03 8.52
C GLY A 28 1.15 -9.10 7.89
N PHE A 29 2.19 -8.70 7.15
CA PHE A 29 3.12 -9.63 6.51
C PHE A 29 3.94 -10.43 7.51
N ARG A 30 4.35 -9.86 8.66
CA ARG A 30 4.98 -10.65 9.73
C ARG A 30 4.06 -11.75 10.26
N GLN A 31 2.76 -11.48 10.40
CA GLN A 31 1.79 -12.49 10.83
C GLN A 31 1.67 -13.63 9.82
N ILE A 32 1.52 -13.30 8.53
CA ILE A 32 1.46 -14.29 7.43
C ILE A 32 2.77 -15.08 7.36
N HIS A 33 3.92 -14.41 7.44
CA HIS A 33 5.21 -15.08 7.34
C HIS A 33 5.44 -16.05 8.51
N ARG A 34 5.08 -15.64 9.74
CA ARG A 34 5.17 -16.47 10.95
C ARG A 34 4.22 -17.66 10.95
N SER A 35 3.09 -17.61 10.22
CA SER A 35 2.21 -18.78 10.05
C SER A 35 2.79 -19.83 9.08
N GLY A 36 3.93 -19.54 8.44
CA GLY A 36 4.55 -20.40 7.43
C GLY A 36 3.94 -20.22 6.03
N GLU A 37 3.04 -19.24 5.87
CA GLU A 37 2.43 -18.91 4.59
C GLU A 37 3.36 -18.04 3.73
N ARG A 38 3.19 -18.16 2.41
CA ARG A 38 3.91 -17.34 1.45
C ARG A 38 3.28 -15.95 1.38
N LEU A 39 4.11 -14.90 1.46
CA LEU A 39 3.65 -13.52 1.24
C LEU A 39 3.04 -13.36 -0.17
N PRO A 40 1.92 -12.62 -0.29
CA PRO A 40 1.23 -12.41 -1.57
C PRO A 40 2.14 -11.72 -2.59
N LEU A 41 1.82 -11.85 -3.89
CA LEU A 41 2.53 -11.10 -4.94
C LEU A 41 2.29 -9.60 -4.77
N ALA A 42 3.35 -8.80 -4.87
CA ALA A 42 3.27 -7.36 -4.60
C ALA A 42 2.24 -6.66 -5.49
N SER A 43 2.30 -6.88 -6.80
CA SER A 43 1.37 -6.29 -7.76
C SER A 43 -0.09 -6.68 -7.50
N HIS A 44 -0.34 -7.95 -7.16
CA HIS A 44 -1.69 -8.40 -6.85
C HIS A 44 -2.25 -7.71 -5.61
N TYR A 45 -1.45 -7.65 -4.54
CA TYR A 45 -1.87 -7.03 -3.29
C TYR A 45 -2.01 -5.51 -3.44
N ALA A 46 -1.11 -4.87 -4.19
CA ALA A 46 -1.19 -3.46 -4.51
C ALA A 46 -2.46 -3.11 -5.29
N SER A 47 -2.83 -3.92 -6.29
CA SER A 47 -4.09 -3.73 -7.03
C SER A 47 -5.31 -3.84 -6.12
N GLN A 48 -5.32 -4.78 -5.17
CA GLN A 48 -6.43 -4.92 -4.22
C GLN A 48 -6.55 -3.71 -3.29
N ILE A 49 -5.43 -3.20 -2.76
CA ILE A 49 -5.42 -2.01 -1.91
C ILE A 49 -5.88 -0.79 -2.71
N ALA A 50 -5.34 -0.60 -3.92
CA ALA A 50 -5.71 0.50 -4.79
C ALA A 50 -7.21 0.45 -5.13
N GLU A 51 -7.75 -0.72 -5.40
CA GLU A 51 -9.18 -0.91 -5.65
C GLU A 51 -10.04 -0.54 -4.43
N ILE A 52 -9.65 -0.95 -3.23
CA ILE A 52 -10.35 -0.60 -1.98
C ILE A 52 -10.36 0.91 -1.78
N ILE A 53 -9.21 1.57 -1.96
CA ILE A 53 -9.09 3.03 -1.78
C ILE A 53 -9.91 3.77 -2.85
N ASN A 54 -9.82 3.36 -4.12
CA ASN A 54 -10.61 3.98 -5.19
C ASN A 54 -12.12 3.83 -4.96
N ARG A 55 -12.59 2.69 -4.46
CA ARG A 55 -14.02 2.48 -4.13
C ARG A 55 -14.48 3.27 -2.91
N ALA A 56 -13.59 3.56 -1.97
CA ALA A 56 -13.89 4.31 -0.76
C ALA A 56 -13.73 5.83 -0.94
N ALA A 57 -13.21 6.29 -2.08
CA ALA A 57 -13.08 7.70 -2.39
C ALA A 57 -14.47 8.37 -2.51
N PRO A 58 -14.64 9.62 -2.04
CA PRO A 58 -15.92 10.33 -2.11
C PRO A 58 -16.36 10.64 -3.56
N ALA A 59 -15.41 10.65 -4.49
CA ALA A 59 -15.60 10.78 -5.93
C ALA A 59 -14.52 9.97 -6.65
N PRO A 60 -14.72 9.57 -7.92
CA PRO A 60 -13.68 8.91 -8.71
C PRO A 60 -12.39 9.73 -8.71
N LEU A 61 -11.26 9.08 -8.46
CA LEU A 61 -9.96 9.73 -8.54
C LEU A 61 -9.62 10.03 -10.00
N GLU A 62 -8.98 11.17 -10.25
CA GLU A 62 -8.42 11.50 -11.55
C GLU A 62 -7.39 10.44 -11.98
N SER A 63 -7.26 10.22 -13.28
CA SER A 63 -6.46 9.09 -13.82
C SER A 63 -5.00 9.16 -13.39
N GLU A 64 -4.42 10.35 -13.34
CA GLU A 64 -3.04 10.58 -12.89
C GLU A 64 -2.89 10.31 -11.39
N LEU A 65 -3.82 10.79 -10.57
CA LEU A 65 -3.82 10.55 -9.13
C LEU A 65 -3.97 9.05 -8.81
N ALA A 66 -4.87 8.36 -9.51
CA ALA A 66 -5.07 6.92 -9.36
C ALA A 66 -3.82 6.11 -9.76
N TYR A 67 -3.13 6.53 -10.83
CA TYR A 67 -1.86 5.93 -11.25
C TYR A 67 -0.77 6.14 -10.20
N ASN A 68 -0.59 7.38 -9.72
CA ASN A 68 0.40 7.71 -8.70
C ASN A 68 0.14 6.95 -7.39
N LEU A 69 -1.13 6.88 -6.97
CA LEU A 69 -1.57 6.08 -5.83
C LEU A 69 -1.15 4.61 -5.98
N TYR A 70 -1.40 4.01 -7.15
CA TYR A 70 -1.00 2.63 -7.39
C TYR A 70 0.52 2.43 -7.32
N GLN A 71 1.32 3.35 -7.88
CA GLN A 71 2.78 3.25 -7.82
C GLN A 71 3.30 3.33 -6.37
N GLU A 72 2.77 4.26 -5.57
CA GLU A 72 3.12 4.40 -4.16
C GLU A 72 2.74 3.16 -3.35
N ILE A 73 1.54 2.62 -3.57
CA ILE A 73 1.09 1.37 -2.95
C ILE A 73 2.02 0.22 -3.33
N LEU A 74 2.35 0.08 -4.62
CA LEU A 74 3.22 -0.99 -5.10
C LEU A 74 4.59 -0.91 -4.43
N GLY A 75 5.19 0.27 -4.39
CA GLY A 75 6.46 0.51 -3.72
C GLY A 75 6.42 0.19 -2.22
N ALA A 76 5.35 0.61 -1.53
CA ALA A 76 5.15 0.30 -0.10
C ALA A 76 5.05 -1.22 0.14
N VAL A 77 4.28 -1.93 -0.70
CA VAL A 77 4.14 -3.39 -0.63
C VAL A 77 5.46 -4.10 -0.90
N GLU A 78 6.20 -3.70 -1.93
CA GLU A 78 7.51 -4.29 -2.24
C GLU A 78 8.51 -4.09 -1.10
N LYS A 79 8.59 -2.87 -0.55
CA LYS A 79 9.44 -2.55 0.59
C LYS A 79 9.06 -3.37 1.82
N ALA A 80 7.78 -3.40 2.20
CA ALA A 80 7.31 -4.15 3.36
C ALA A 80 7.61 -5.65 3.22
N ARG A 81 7.37 -6.23 2.03
CA ARG A 81 7.71 -7.64 1.76
C ARG A 81 9.21 -7.88 1.90
N ALA A 82 10.04 -7.02 1.31
CA ALA A 82 11.49 -7.15 1.39
C ALA A 82 12.00 -7.06 2.83
N THR A 83 11.48 -6.12 3.64
CA THR A 83 11.78 -6.02 5.07
C THR A 83 11.49 -7.33 5.78
N VAL A 84 10.25 -7.83 5.68
CA VAL A 84 9.82 -9.03 6.42
C VAL A 84 10.57 -10.29 5.96
N LEU A 85 10.86 -10.42 4.66
CA LEU A 85 11.63 -11.55 4.14
C LEU A 85 13.10 -11.52 4.57
N ALA A 86 13.67 -10.35 4.89
CA ALA A 86 15.02 -10.20 5.39
C ALA A 86 15.12 -10.42 6.92
N GLU A 87 14.00 -10.46 7.64
CA GLU A 87 13.94 -10.80 9.08
C GLU A 87 14.09 -12.31 9.34
N GLY A 88 14.03 -13.14 8.29
CA GLY A 88 14.10 -14.61 8.34
C GLY A 88 15.47 -15.16 7.96
#